data_AF-A0A1F8YNE2-F1
#
_entry.id   AF-A0A1F8YNE2-F1
#
_cell.length_a   1.000
_cell.length_b   1.000
_cell.length_c   1.000
_cell.angle_alpha   90.00
_cell.angle_beta   90.00
_cell.angle_gamma   90.00
#
_symmetry.space_group_name_H-M   'P 1'
#
loop_
_entity.id
_entity.type
_entity.pdbx_description
1 polymer ?
#
loop_
_entity_poly.entity_id
_entity_poly.type
_entity_poly.pdbx_seq_one_letter_code
_entity_poly.pdbx_strand_id
1 'polypeptide(L)'
;MKPWRHSGFHAFAGEEIPDIEDALRVGPYMVRGPAATSRLRADPAQEPKVRYLAKGTVPDHGEERVSSGHRDYDYLEGIARLTSHIPDRGTQLVHYYGAYSNAHRGIAHNRKAFIEVPPEYEPSDP
;
A
#
# COMPACT_ATOMS: atom_id res chain seq x y z
N MET A 1 -0.31 11.90 28.03
CA MET A 1 -0.54 10.64 27.29
C MET A 1 0.71 10.33 26.48
N LYS A 2 1.43 9.23 26.72
CA LYS A 2 2.70 8.95 26.04
C LYS A 2 2.43 8.56 24.57
N PRO A 3 3.10 9.15 23.57
CA PRO A 3 2.93 8.74 22.19
C PRO A 3 3.49 7.32 21.99
N TRP A 4 2.76 6.51 21.23
CA TRP A 4 3.19 5.16 20.86
C TRP A 4 4.43 5.28 19.98
N ARG A 5 5.58 4.85 20.50
CA ARG A 5 6.88 5.05 19.83
C ARG A 5 6.96 4.36 18.47
N HIS A 6 6.19 3.30 18.24
CA HIS A 6 6.14 2.53 16.99
C HIS A 6 4.78 1.85 16.82
N SER A 7 3.69 2.58 16.54
CA SER A 7 2.37 1.92 16.43
C SER A 7 2.35 0.88 15.30
N GLY A 8 3.10 1.08 14.21
CA GLY A 8 3.01 0.24 13.02
C GLY A 8 1.64 0.30 12.31
N PHE A 9 0.69 1.03 12.90
CA PHE A 9 -0.64 1.28 12.40
C PHE A 9 -0.69 2.73 11.93
N HIS A 10 -0.93 2.92 10.64
CA HIS A 10 -1.34 4.21 10.10
C HIS A 10 -2.85 4.32 10.27
N ALA A 11 -3.30 5.22 11.14
CA ALA A 11 -4.71 5.57 11.21
C ALA A 11 -5.04 6.52 10.05
N PHE A 12 -6.15 6.25 9.35
CA PHE A 12 -6.69 7.18 8.37
C PHE A 12 -7.20 8.43 9.10
N ALA A 13 -6.69 9.60 8.70
CA ALA A 13 -7.04 10.89 9.28
C ALA A 13 -7.90 11.72 8.31
N GLY A 14 -8.95 11.10 7.75
CA GLY A 14 -9.90 11.73 6.83
C GLY A 14 -11.29 11.89 7.46
N GLU A 15 -12.28 12.15 6.60
CA GLU A 15 -13.69 12.27 7.01
C GLU A 15 -14.21 10.94 7.57
N GLU A 16 -15.11 11.03 8.55
CA GLU A 16 -15.73 9.87 9.19
C GLU A 16 -16.63 9.13 8.19
N ILE A 17 -16.51 7.79 8.13
CA ILE A 17 -17.40 6.97 7.33
C ILE A 17 -18.65 6.71 8.18
N PRO A 18 -19.84 7.19 7.78
CA PRO A 18 -21.03 7.18 8.63
C PRO A 18 -21.65 5.80 8.81
N ASP A 19 -21.41 4.88 7.87
CA ASP A 19 -21.98 3.53 7.87
C ASP A 19 -20.90 2.46 8.17
N ILE A 20 -21.25 1.53 9.06
CA ILE A 20 -20.34 0.45 9.46
C ILE A 20 -20.12 -0.56 8.33
N GLU A 21 -21.11 -0.80 7.45
CA GLU A 21 -20.90 -1.66 6.29
C GLU A 21 -19.91 -1.03 5.31
N ASP A 22 -19.99 0.28 5.08
CA ASP A 22 -18.99 1.00 4.28
C ASP A 22 -17.61 1.03 4.94
N ALA A 23 -17.54 1.22 6.26
CA ALA A 23 -16.28 1.13 7.00
C ALA A 23 -15.66 -0.26 6.91
N LEU A 24 -16.46 -1.33 6.92
CA LEU A 24 -16.01 -2.71 6.73
C LEU A 24 -15.60 -3.02 5.28
N ARG A 25 -16.16 -2.32 4.29
CA ARG A 25 -15.69 -2.39 2.89
C ARG A 25 -14.33 -1.73 2.72
N VAL A 26 -14.09 -0.59 3.38
CA VAL A 26 -12.85 0.20 3.24
C VAL A 26 -11.74 -0.29 4.18
N GLY A 27 -12.09 -0.72 5.39
CA GLY A 27 -11.19 -1.17 6.46
C GLY A 27 -10.09 -2.16 6.03
N PRO A 28 -10.40 -3.20 5.25
CA PRO A 28 -9.41 -4.14 4.71
C PRO A 28 -8.33 -3.47 3.84
N TYR A 29 -8.62 -2.30 3.26
CA TYR A 29 -7.70 -1.53 2.42
C TYR A 29 -6.95 -0.44 3.21
N MET A 30 -7.37 -0.11 4.43
CA MET A 30 -6.79 0.99 5.24
C MET A 30 -5.41 0.67 5.81
N VAL A 31 -4.98 -0.60 5.82
CA VAL A 31 -3.63 -0.98 6.27
C VAL A 31 -2.55 -0.38 5.37
N ARG A 32 -2.85 -0.23 4.07
CA ARG A 32 -2.05 0.58 3.15
C ARG A 32 -2.92 1.00 1.97
N GLY A 33 -3.27 2.28 1.94
CA GLY A 33 -3.86 2.89 0.76
C GLY A 33 -2.96 2.61 -0.45
N PRO A 34 -3.48 2.02 -1.53
CA PRO A 34 -2.63 1.56 -2.61
C PRO A 34 -2.03 2.66 -3.48
N ALA A 35 -2.70 3.80 -3.49
CA ALA A 35 -2.29 5.00 -4.16
C ALA A 35 -2.61 6.17 -3.23
N ALA A 36 -1.79 7.21 -3.28
CA ALA A 36 -2.10 8.43 -2.55
C ALA A 36 -3.15 9.21 -3.35
N THR A 37 -4.35 9.37 -2.78
CA THR A 37 -5.45 10.12 -3.42
C THR A 37 -5.02 11.56 -3.75
N SER A 38 -4.18 12.16 -2.91
CA SER A 38 -3.62 13.50 -3.13
C SER A 38 -2.83 13.62 -4.44
N ARG A 39 -2.32 12.50 -4.98
CA ARG A 39 -1.54 12.43 -6.23
C ARG A 39 -2.37 11.98 -7.44
N LEU A 40 -3.66 11.69 -7.27
CA LEU A 40 -4.55 11.27 -8.35
C LEU A 40 -5.30 12.48 -8.91
N ARG A 41 -5.34 12.62 -10.23
CA ARG A 41 -6.07 13.67 -10.95
C ARG A 41 -6.89 13.01 -12.05
N ALA A 42 -8.18 13.31 -12.08
CA ALA A 42 -9.06 12.92 -13.17
C ALA A 42 -9.87 14.15 -13.57
N ASP A 43 -9.95 14.43 -14.86
CA ASP A 43 -10.88 15.43 -15.40
C ASP A 43 -11.86 14.72 -16.35
N PRO A 44 -13.05 14.36 -15.87
CA PRO A 44 -14.03 13.64 -16.68
C PRO A 44 -14.58 14.46 -17.86
N ALA A 45 -14.34 15.77 -17.93
CA ALA A 45 -14.85 16.64 -18.99
C ALA A 45 -13.89 16.80 -20.18
N GLN A 46 -12.60 16.49 -20.03
CA GLN A 46 -11.58 16.78 -21.05
C GLN A 46 -11.04 15.53 -21.75
N GLU A 47 -10.62 14.51 -21.01
CA GLU A 47 -10.09 13.26 -21.58
C GLU A 47 -10.39 12.08 -20.65
N PRO A 48 -10.68 10.88 -21.19
CA PRO A 48 -11.00 9.71 -20.38
C PRO A 48 -9.77 9.05 -19.74
N LYS A 49 -8.92 9.86 -19.10
CA LYS A 49 -7.64 9.44 -18.52
C LYS A 49 -7.54 9.81 -17.05
N VAL A 50 -6.78 9.00 -16.33
CA VAL A 50 -6.35 9.23 -14.95
C VAL A 50 -4.88 9.58 -14.96
N ARG A 51 -4.53 10.76 -14.43
CA ARG A 51 -3.15 11.16 -14.19
C ARG A 51 -2.75 10.84 -12.77
N TYR A 52 -1.64 10.13 -12.61
CA TYR A 52 -1.03 9.83 -11.33
C TYR A 52 0.34 10.52 -11.21
N LEU A 53 0.45 11.39 -10.21
CA LEU A 53 1.65 12.17 -9.96
C LEU A 53 2.71 11.33 -9.23
N ALA A 54 3.97 11.55 -9.59
CA ALA A 54 5.11 10.94 -8.92
C ALA A 54 5.15 11.36 -7.44
N LYS A 55 5.84 10.56 -6.63
CA LYS A 55 6.09 10.93 -5.23
C LYS A 55 6.92 12.22 -5.22
N GLY A 56 6.53 13.17 -4.37
CA GLY A 56 7.18 14.48 -4.27
C GLY A 56 6.65 15.57 -5.20
N THR A 57 5.67 15.28 -6.07
CA THR A 57 4.99 16.32 -6.88
C THR A 57 3.95 17.10 -6.08
N VAL A 58 3.39 16.46 -5.06
CA VAL A 58 2.48 17.09 -4.10
C VAL A 58 3.26 17.27 -2.80
N PRO A 59 3.25 18.46 -2.19
CA PRO A 59 3.89 18.69 -0.89
C PRO A 59 3.36 17.67 0.11
N ASP A 60 4.25 16.89 0.68
CA ASP A 60 3.94 15.93 1.73
C ASP A 60 4.64 16.43 2.99
N HIS A 61 3.87 16.66 4.07
CA HIS A 61 4.39 17.12 5.37
C HIS A 61 5.36 18.33 5.32
N GLY A 62 5.12 19.32 4.46
CA GLY A 62 5.86 20.59 4.46
C GLY A 62 7.23 20.58 3.77
N GLU A 63 7.61 19.48 3.12
CA GLU A 63 8.83 19.45 2.30
C GLU A 63 8.53 19.90 0.86
N GLU A 64 9.23 20.95 0.42
CA GLU A 64 9.27 21.38 -0.98
C GLU A 64 10.11 20.38 -1.78
N ARG A 65 9.48 19.65 -2.71
CA ARG A 65 10.18 18.75 -3.62
C ARG A 65 9.79 18.99 -5.07
N VAL A 66 10.82 18.99 -5.91
CA VAL A 66 10.81 19.29 -7.35
C VAL A 66 10.70 17.97 -8.13
N SER A 67 9.56 17.30 -8.04
CA SER A 67 9.29 16.12 -8.86
C SER A 67 8.12 16.44 -9.79
N SER A 68 8.36 16.62 -11.09
CA SER A 68 7.32 16.95 -12.08
C SER A 68 6.78 15.72 -12.83
N GLY A 69 7.26 14.52 -12.49
CA GLY A 69 6.88 13.29 -13.19
C GLY A 69 5.39 12.96 -12.98
N HIS A 70 4.72 12.53 -14.04
CA HIS A 70 3.40 11.93 -13.98
C HIS A 70 3.31 10.74 -14.94
N ARG A 71 2.31 9.87 -14.70
CA ARG A 71 1.85 8.90 -15.70
C ARG A 71 0.37 9.07 -15.91
N ASP A 72 -0.03 8.97 -17.17
CA ASP A 72 -1.43 9.00 -17.57
C ASP A 72 -1.84 7.59 -17.95
N TYR A 73 -3.04 7.19 -17.55
CA TYR A 73 -3.62 5.88 -17.81
C TYR A 73 -5.02 6.07 -18.37
N ASP A 74 -5.45 5.20 -19.28
CA ASP A 74 -6.87 5.11 -19.60
C ASP A 74 -7.64 4.61 -18.36
N TYR A 75 -8.94 4.92 -18.24
CA TYR A 75 -9.71 4.56 -17.04
C TYR A 75 -9.66 3.08 -16.68
N LEU A 76 -9.82 2.19 -17.66
CA LEU A 76 -9.79 0.74 -17.42
C LEU A 76 -8.40 0.27 -17.00
N GLU A 77 -7.34 0.82 -17.59
CA GLU A 77 -5.98 0.53 -17.19
C GLU A 77 -5.71 1.04 -15.76
N GLY A 78 -6.20 2.24 -15.42
CA GLY A 78 -6.11 2.81 -14.09
C GLY A 78 -6.78 1.94 -13.03
N ILE A 79 -8.01 1.47 -13.30
CA ILE A 79 -8.75 0.57 -12.40
C ILE A 79 -8.04 -0.78 -12.29
N ALA A 80 -7.60 -1.37 -13.40
CA ALA A 80 -6.91 -2.65 -13.39
C ALA A 80 -5.61 -2.56 -12.59
N ARG A 81 -4.84 -1.48 -12.74
CA ARG A 81 -3.57 -1.28 -12.04
C ARG A 81 -3.76 -0.98 -10.57
N LEU A 82 -4.81 -0.25 -10.21
CA LEU A 82 -5.24 -0.13 -8.82
C LEU A 82 -5.58 -1.55 -8.35
N THR A 83 -6.66 -2.16 -8.81
CA THR A 83 -7.10 -3.48 -8.31
C THR A 83 -6.03 -4.58 -8.31
N SER A 84 -5.02 -4.56 -9.19
CA SER A 84 -3.87 -5.48 -9.20
C SER A 84 -3.03 -5.53 -7.90
N HIS A 85 -2.99 -4.46 -7.11
CA HIS A 85 -2.27 -4.47 -5.83
C HIS A 85 -3.11 -5.08 -4.69
N ILE A 86 -4.40 -5.36 -4.94
CA ILE A 86 -5.30 -5.92 -3.92
C ILE A 86 -4.87 -7.37 -3.73
N PRO A 87 -4.40 -7.72 -2.53
CA PRO A 87 -3.94 -9.08 -2.27
C PRO A 87 -5.13 -10.03 -2.18
N ASP A 88 -4.90 -11.30 -2.51
CA ASP A 88 -5.89 -12.35 -2.32
C ASP A 88 -6.37 -12.44 -0.87
N ARG A 89 -7.58 -13.00 -0.70
CA ARG A 89 -8.19 -13.18 0.62
C ARG A 89 -7.24 -13.97 1.54
N GLY A 90 -6.94 -13.39 2.70
CA GLY A 90 -6.09 -14.01 3.71
C GLY A 90 -4.60 -13.72 3.57
N THR A 91 -4.12 -13.24 2.41
CA THR A 91 -2.71 -12.93 2.18
C THR A 91 -2.19 -11.82 3.12
N GLN A 92 -3.02 -10.82 3.43
CA GLN A 92 -2.67 -9.81 4.43
C GLN A 92 -2.52 -10.37 5.84
N LEU A 93 -3.36 -11.35 6.22
CA LEU A 93 -3.23 -12.01 7.52
C LEU A 93 -1.91 -12.80 7.60
N VAL A 94 -1.52 -13.46 6.51
CA VAL A 94 -0.22 -14.16 6.42
C VAL A 94 0.95 -13.18 6.51
N HIS A 95 0.88 -12.03 5.84
CA HIS A 95 1.93 -11.01 5.93
C HIS A 95 2.06 -10.39 7.32
N TYR A 96 0.95 -10.11 8.00
CA TYR A 96 0.96 -9.42 9.30
C TYR A 96 1.09 -10.33 10.51
N TYR A 97 0.61 -11.58 10.42
CA TYR A 97 0.58 -12.51 11.55
C TYR A 97 1.26 -13.86 11.27
N GLY A 98 1.59 -14.16 10.01
CA GLY A 98 2.29 -15.39 9.64
C GLY A 98 3.79 -15.32 9.89
N ALA A 99 4.51 -16.32 9.38
CA ALA A 99 5.94 -16.49 9.57
C ALA A 99 6.78 -15.29 9.06
N TYR A 100 6.25 -14.54 8.08
CA TYR A 100 6.90 -13.38 7.49
C TYR A 100 6.65 -12.07 8.25
N SER A 101 5.78 -12.08 9.27
CA SER A 101 5.50 -10.89 10.06
C SER A 101 6.74 -10.38 10.78
N ASN A 102 6.83 -9.05 10.95
CA ASN A 102 7.95 -8.44 11.68
C ASN A 102 8.06 -8.96 13.12
N ALA A 103 6.92 -9.27 13.76
CA ALA A 103 6.89 -9.88 15.09
C ALA A 103 7.49 -11.29 15.07
N HIS A 104 7.06 -12.15 14.14
CA HIS A 104 7.58 -13.51 14.02
C HIS A 104 9.06 -13.51 13.65
N ARG A 105 9.48 -12.69 12.69
CA ARG A 105 10.89 -12.51 12.30
C ARG A 105 11.75 -11.98 13.44
N GLY A 106 11.23 -11.06 14.25
CA GLY A 106 11.92 -10.56 15.45
C GLY A 106 12.15 -11.65 16.49
N ILE A 107 11.13 -12.49 16.74
CA ILE A 107 11.24 -13.64 17.65
C ILE A 107 12.20 -14.69 17.09
N ALA A 108 12.10 -15.02 15.81
CA ALA A 108 12.95 -15.99 15.12
C ALA A 108 14.42 -15.56 15.12
N HIS A 109 14.70 -14.29 14.80
CA HIS A 109 16.03 -13.70 14.89
C HIS A 109 16.61 -13.81 16.30
N ASN A 110 15.83 -13.43 17.32
CA ASN A 110 16.26 -13.55 18.72
C ASN A 110 16.51 -14.99 19.17
N ARG A 111 15.80 -15.95 18.58
CA ARG A 111 15.96 -17.40 18.85
C ARG A 111 17.01 -18.09 17.97
N LYS A 112 17.65 -17.37 17.04
CA LYS A 112 18.53 -17.93 15.97
C LYS A 112 17.86 -19.06 15.18
N ALA A 113 16.53 -19.07 15.15
CA ALA A 113 15.74 -20.08 14.45
C ALA A 113 15.34 -19.49 13.10
N PHE A 114 16.27 -19.46 12.14
CA PHE A 114 15.92 -19.13 10.77
C PHE A 114 15.44 -20.41 10.06
N ILE A 115 14.34 -20.27 9.33
CA ILE A 115 13.98 -21.23 8.28
C ILE A 115 15.00 -20.96 7.18
N GLU A 116 15.87 -21.92 6.89
CA GLU A 116 16.67 -21.89 5.67
C GLU A 116 15.69 -21.82 4.50
N VAL A 117 15.63 -20.67 3.83
CA VAL A 117 14.93 -20.56 2.55
C VAL A 117 15.80 -21.32 1.55
N PRO A 118 15.32 -22.41 0.94
CA PRO A 118 16.08 -23.12 -0.07
C PRO A 118 16.47 -22.12 -1.18
N PRO A 119 17.69 -22.22 -1.75
CA PRO A 119 18.08 -21.35 -2.85
C PRO A 119 17.03 -21.42 -3.96
N GLU A 120 16.64 -20.26 -4.48
CA GLU A 120 15.72 -20.17 -5.61
C GLU A 120 16.26 -21.05 -6.75
N TYR A 121 15.41 -21.92 -7.28
CA TYR A 121 15.74 -22.73 -8.45
C TYR A 121 15.96 -21.77 -9.62
N GLU A 122 17.21 -21.45 -9.93
CA GLU A 122 17.56 -20.81 -11.20
C GLU A 122 17.15 -21.78 -12.31
N PRO A 123 16.20 -21.41 -13.19
CA PRO A 123 15.86 -22.25 -14.33
C PRO A 123 17.14 -22.40 -15.16
N SER A 124 17.56 -23.64 -15.36
CA SER A 124 18.70 -23.98 -16.21
C SER A 124 18.49 -23.38 -17.59
N ASP A 125 19.40 -22.50 -18.00
CA ASP A 125 19.41 -21.90 -19.34
C ASP A 125 19.40 -23.00 -20.43
N PRO A 126 18.64 -22.80 -21.51
CA PRO A 126 18.44 -23.79 -22.57
C PRO A 126 19.70 -24.09 -23.40
#